data_AF-A0A818D8P2-F1
#
_entry.id   AF-A0A818D8P2-F1
#
_cell.length_a   1.000
_cell.length_b   1.000
_cell.length_c   1.000
_cell.angle_alpha   90.00
_cell.angle_beta   90.00
_cell.angle_gamma   90.00
#
_symmetry.space_group_name_H-M   'P 1'
#
loop_
_entity.id
_entity.type
_entity.pdbx_description
1 polymer ?
#
loop_
_entity_poly.entity_id
_entity_poly.type
_entity_poly.pdbx_seq_one_letter_code
_entity_poly.pdbx_strand_id
1 'polypeptide(L)'
;MIPFRSKRIVYAFSIILIIIVVYNFGYYNAEKKYASHRISTESLIQISAGVDVLSTAVPILKPEQTNAEFIAAPSTIESSKQKPTVVHLAVVLSLSSQTSHIAEFYLLYESWRFLQNFSPLSQQIVVDLIVFCEQPSCHQLPSACIPLSYKKNIDLIATCFHEILDEKIVQKWSDYLYMTSIEFMLTKEYRKATVDYDWILRVDQDAVISPGLLIGLARKHPRKLYPMQFGGIGHG
;
A
#
# COMPACT_ATOMS: atom_id res chain seq x y z
N MET A 1 -27.49 17.32 -48.23
CA MET A 1 -28.06 16.48 -47.14
C MET A 1 -27.38 15.13 -47.19
N ILE A 2 -26.51 14.84 -46.21
CA ILE A 2 -25.71 13.60 -46.14
C ILE A 2 -26.26 12.78 -44.97
N PRO A 3 -26.59 11.48 -45.14
CA PRO A 3 -27.21 10.70 -44.08
C PRO A 3 -26.16 10.23 -43.05
N PHE A 4 -26.41 10.54 -41.79
CA PHE A 4 -25.68 10.03 -40.64
C PHE A 4 -26.03 8.54 -40.41
N ARG A 5 -25.11 7.64 -40.74
CA ARG A 5 -25.19 6.22 -40.35
C ARG A 5 -24.67 6.06 -38.91
N SER A 6 -25.61 5.87 -37.99
CA SER A 6 -25.36 5.51 -36.59
C SER A 6 -24.76 4.10 -36.51
N LYS A 7 -23.48 4.00 -36.15
CA LYS A 7 -22.84 2.75 -35.72
C LYS A 7 -22.95 2.64 -34.21
N ARG A 8 -23.77 1.70 -33.74
CA ARG A 8 -23.83 1.29 -32.33
C ARG A 8 -22.51 0.58 -31.99
N ILE A 9 -21.69 1.23 -31.18
CA ILE A 9 -20.55 0.61 -30.50
C ILE A 9 -21.12 -0.09 -29.27
N VAL A 10 -21.14 -1.43 -29.30
CA VAL A 10 -21.49 -2.25 -28.14
C VAL A 10 -20.25 -2.35 -27.27
N TYR A 11 -20.22 -1.62 -26.16
CA TYR A 11 -19.20 -1.77 -25.13
C TYR A 11 -19.46 -3.07 -24.38
N ALA A 12 -18.67 -4.11 -24.68
CA ALA A 12 -18.55 -5.28 -23.84
C ALA A 12 -17.74 -4.91 -22.59
N PHE A 13 -18.43 -4.54 -21.51
CA PHE A 13 -17.82 -4.46 -20.18
C PHE A 13 -17.46 -5.88 -19.73
N SER A 14 -16.22 -6.28 -20.01
CA SER A 14 -15.61 -7.42 -19.32
C SER A 14 -15.47 -7.04 -17.86
N ILE A 15 -16.23 -7.70 -16.99
CA ILE A 15 -16.06 -7.64 -15.55
C ILE A 15 -14.71 -8.29 -15.25
N ILE A 16 -13.66 -7.47 -15.15
CA ILE A 16 -12.37 -7.88 -14.62
C ILE A 16 -12.56 -8.04 -13.12
N LEU A 17 -12.58 -9.28 -12.67
CA LEU A 17 -12.47 -9.66 -11.27
C LEU A 17 -11.09 -9.19 -10.77
N ILE A 18 -11.05 -8.10 -10.01
CA ILE A 18 -9.82 -7.61 -9.37
C ILE A 18 -9.45 -8.61 -8.27
N ILE A 19 -8.50 -9.49 -8.58
CA ILE A 19 -7.82 -10.29 -7.57
C ILE A 19 -6.95 -9.32 -6.78
N ILE A 20 -7.33 -9.02 -5.54
CA ILE A 20 -6.43 -8.38 -4.59
C ILE A 20 -5.38 -9.42 -4.23
N VAL A 21 -4.27 -9.45 -4.96
CA VAL A 21 -3.08 -10.21 -4.52
C VAL A 21 -2.43 -9.39 -3.42
N VAL A 22 -2.83 -9.65 -2.17
CA VAL A 22 -2.06 -9.20 -1.01
C VAL A 22 -0.79 -10.02 -0.96
N TYR A 23 0.26 -9.58 -1.64
CA TYR A 23 1.59 -10.13 -1.39
C TYR A 23 2.01 -9.71 0.02
N ASN A 24 2.12 -10.70 0.92
CA ASN A 24 2.82 -10.54 2.19
C ASN A 24 4.31 -10.31 1.88
N PHE A 25 4.70 -9.06 1.65
CA PHE A 25 6.11 -8.69 1.58
C PHE A 25 6.64 -8.51 3.00
N GLY A 26 7.64 -9.32 3.35
CA GLY A 26 8.46 -9.10 4.54
C GLY A 26 9.28 -7.82 4.39
N TYR A 27 9.23 -6.96 5.39
CA TYR A 27 9.86 -5.63 5.37
C TYR A 27 11.20 -5.62 6.12
N TYR A 28 12.21 -5.06 5.46
CA TYR A 28 13.59 -4.89 5.94
C TYR A 28 13.79 -3.55 6.67
N ASN A 29 14.76 -3.49 7.59
CA ASN A 29 15.21 -2.28 8.26
C ASN A 29 16.66 -1.93 7.88
N ALA A 30 16.97 -0.63 7.91
CA ALA A 30 18.31 -0.08 7.79
C ALA A 30 18.57 0.93 8.92
N GLU A 31 19.48 0.57 9.84
CA GLU A 31 20.29 1.51 10.61
C GLU A 31 21.77 1.06 10.73
N LYS A 32 22.64 1.89 10.16
CA LYS A 32 24.06 2.22 10.44
C LYS A 32 25.00 1.23 11.16
N LYS A 33 26.03 0.75 10.44
CA LYS A 33 27.47 0.97 10.73
C LYS A 33 28.35 0.69 9.49
N TYR A 34 29.39 1.50 9.30
CA TYR A 34 30.33 1.50 8.16
C TYR A 34 31.14 0.20 8.01
N ALA A 35 31.44 -0.23 6.77
CA ALA A 35 32.81 -0.41 6.23
C ALA A 35 32.81 -1.18 4.90
N SER A 36 33.70 -0.73 4.01
CA SER A 36 34.09 -1.33 2.73
C SER A 36 34.39 -2.83 2.82
N HIS A 37 33.83 -3.65 1.91
CA HIS A 37 34.58 -4.72 1.24
C HIS A 37 33.83 -5.25 0.01
N ARG A 38 34.50 -5.18 -1.15
CA ARG A 38 34.26 -6.02 -2.35
C ARG A 38 34.38 -7.50 -1.97
N ILE A 39 33.55 -8.36 -2.58
CA ILE A 39 33.81 -9.73 -3.10
C ILE A 39 32.47 -10.20 -3.73
N SER A 40 32.41 -10.31 -5.06
CA SER A 40 32.57 -11.51 -5.90
C SER A 40 31.31 -12.37 -6.03
N THR A 41 31.04 -12.70 -7.29
CA THR A 41 29.96 -13.44 -7.91
C THR A 41 29.93 -14.94 -7.60
N GLU A 42 28.83 -15.57 -8.04
CA GLU A 42 28.52 -17.01 -8.16
C GLU A 42 27.77 -17.59 -6.95
N SER A 43 26.49 -17.97 -7.06
CA SER A 43 26.07 -19.14 -7.84
C SER A 43 24.53 -19.23 -7.88
N LEU A 44 23.99 -19.53 -9.07
CA LEU A 44 22.56 -19.73 -9.34
C LEU A 44 22.23 -21.23 -9.19
N ILE A 45 21.39 -21.57 -8.21
CA ILE A 45 20.76 -22.89 -8.10
C ILE A 45 19.31 -22.75 -8.58
N GLN A 46 19.00 -23.42 -9.70
CA GLN A 46 17.62 -23.63 -10.16
C GLN A 46 16.97 -24.71 -9.29
N ILE A 47 15.85 -24.38 -8.63
CA ILE A 47 14.96 -25.37 -8.04
C ILE A 47 13.62 -25.28 -8.78
N SER A 48 13.36 -26.31 -9.58
CA SER A 48 12.06 -26.65 -10.14
C SER A 48 11.19 -27.22 -9.02
N ALA A 49 9.99 -26.68 -8.81
CA ALA A 49 8.99 -27.23 -7.92
C ALA A 49 7.77 -27.65 -8.74
N GLY A 50 7.64 -28.96 -8.95
CA GLY A 50 6.39 -29.61 -9.34
C GLY A 50 5.45 -29.66 -8.15
N VAL A 51 4.18 -29.31 -8.37
CA VAL A 51 3.12 -29.34 -7.36
C VAL A 51 2.22 -30.53 -7.67
N ASP A 52 2.44 -31.63 -6.95
CA ASP A 52 1.48 -32.73 -6.83
C ASP A 52 0.53 -32.45 -5.66
N VAL A 53 -0.75 -32.35 -5.98
CA VAL A 53 -1.83 -32.13 -5.00
C VAL A 53 -2.30 -33.50 -4.50
N LEU A 54 -1.77 -33.96 -3.35
CA LEU A 54 -2.35 -35.07 -2.59
C LEU A 54 -3.24 -34.52 -1.47
N SER A 55 -4.54 -34.77 -1.62
CA SER A 55 -5.57 -34.53 -0.62
C SER A 55 -5.63 -35.72 0.35
N THR A 56 -5.24 -35.50 1.60
CA THR A 56 -5.45 -36.45 2.70
C THR A 56 -6.41 -35.85 3.73
N ALA A 57 -7.55 -36.52 3.91
CA ALA A 57 -8.57 -36.16 4.90
C ALA A 57 -8.05 -36.35 6.33
N VAL A 58 -8.21 -35.31 7.16
CA VAL A 58 -7.87 -35.33 8.59
C VAL A 58 -9.11 -35.69 9.42
N PRO A 59 -9.03 -36.65 10.37
CA PRO A 59 -10.14 -37.01 11.22
C PRO A 59 -10.44 -35.95 12.29
N ILE A 60 -11.73 -35.71 12.49
CA ILE A 60 -12.31 -34.75 13.43
C ILE A 60 -12.27 -35.34 14.84
N LEU A 61 -11.47 -34.76 15.74
CA LEU A 61 -11.51 -35.03 17.18
C LEU A 61 -12.56 -34.14 17.85
N LYS A 62 -13.45 -34.77 18.63
CA LYS A 62 -14.49 -34.08 19.42
C LYS A 62 -13.86 -33.39 20.63
N PRO A 63 -14.21 -32.13 20.93
CA PRO A 63 -13.73 -31.45 22.13
C PRO A 63 -14.46 -31.92 23.38
N GLU A 64 -13.68 -32.18 24.43
CA GLU A 64 -14.08 -32.52 25.78
C GLU A 64 -14.54 -31.25 26.53
N GLN A 65 -15.77 -31.28 27.06
CA GLN A 65 -16.37 -30.16 27.80
C GLN A 65 -15.98 -30.20 29.28
N THR A 66 -15.04 -29.35 29.68
CA THR A 66 -14.79 -29.03 31.10
C THR A 66 -15.59 -27.79 31.50
N ASN A 67 -16.59 -27.99 32.36
CA ASN A 67 -17.38 -26.93 32.98
C ASN A 67 -16.57 -26.27 34.12
N ALA A 68 -15.93 -25.14 33.83
CA ALA A 68 -15.34 -24.27 34.84
C ALA A 68 -16.28 -23.10 35.13
N GLU A 69 -16.80 -23.07 36.36
CA GLU A 69 -17.68 -22.05 36.89
C GLU A 69 -16.88 -20.77 37.17
N PHE A 70 -17.02 -19.78 36.29
CA PHE A 70 -16.30 -18.51 36.37
C PHE A 70 -17.14 -17.49 37.14
N ILE A 71 -16.73 -17.19 38.38
CA ILE A 71 -17.34 -16.17 39.23
C ILE A 71 -16.96 -14.79 38.66
N ALA A 72 -17.91 -14.15 37.96
CA ALA A 72 -17.71 -12.84 37.35
C ALA A 72 -17.79 -11.72 38.40
N ALA A 73 -16.67 -11.04 38.65
CA ALA A 73 -16.67 -9.79 39.38
C ALA A 73 -17.38 -8.68 38.56
N PRO A 74 -18.17 -7.80 39.18
CA PRO A 74 -18.86 -6.73 38.48
C PRO A 74 -17.84 -5.67 38.03
N SER A 75 -17.43 -5.74 36.77
CA SER A 75 -16.64 -4.68 36.14
C SER A 75 -17.56 -3.51 35.81
N THR A 76 -17.47 -2.44 36.59
CA THR A 76 -18.06 -1.14 36.30
C THR A 76 -17.36 -0.58 35.05
N ILE A 77 -17.90 -0.87 33.87
CA ILE A 77 -17.37 -0.35 32.59
C ILE A 77 -17.87 1.09 32.46
N GLU A 78 -17.08 2.05 32.91
CA GLU A 78 -17.25 3.46 32.54
C GLU A 78 -17.05 3.60 31.03
N SER A 79 -18.16 3.66 30.31
CA SER A 79 -18.23 3.99 28.89
C SER A 79 -17.82 5.45 28.68
N SER A 80 -16.52 5.75 28.77
CA SER A 80 -16.00 7.03 28.33
C SER A 80 -16.31 7.18 26.83
N LYS A 81 -17.08 8.22 26.46
CA LYS A 81 -17.34 8.60 25.05
C LYS A 81 -16.02 8.96 24.37
N GLN A 82 -15.29 7.96 23.88
CA GLN A 82 -14.13 8.21 23.02
C GLN A 82 -14.63 8.80 21.71
N LYS A 83 -14.18 10.02 21.42
CA LYS A 83 -14.37 10.65 20.12
C LYS A 83 -13.82 9.69 19.05
N PRO A 84 -14.55 9.42 17.95
CA PRO A 84 -14.06 8.55 16.90
C PRO A 84 -12.73 9.11 16.37
N THR A 85 -11.69 8.28 16.46
CA THR A 85 -10.37 8.58 15.91
C THR A 85 -10.43 8.36 14.41
N VAL A 86 -10.17 9.41 13.63
CA VAL A 86 -9.98 9.32 12.18
C VAL A 86 -8.70 8.53 11.92
N VAL A 87 -8.75 7.59 10.98
CA VAL A 87 -7.60 6.79 10.55
C VAL A 87 -6.98 7.42 9.32
N HIS A 88 -5.66 7.57 9.32
CA HIS A 88 -4.91 8.13 8.20
C HIS A 88 -4.08 7.05 7.50
N LEU A 89 -4.34 6.85 6.21
CA LEU A 89 -3.60 5.94 5.35
C LEU A 89 -2.84 6.74 4.28
N ALA A 90 -1.54 6.47 4.14
CA ALA A 90 -0.77 6.90 2.99
C ALA A 90 -0.71 5.77 1.95
N VAL A 91 -1.22 6.02 0.74
CA VAL A 91 -0.94 5.18 -0.43
C VAL A 91 0.29 5.75 -1.12
N VAL A 92 1.36 4.96 -1.21
CA VAL A 92 2.64 5.43 -1.73
C VAL A 92 3.05 4.63 -2.96
N LEU A 93 3.50 5.33 -3.98
CA LEU A 93 4.09 4.70 -5.17
C LEU A 93 5.32 5.46 -5.67
N SER A 94 6.13 4.76 -6.46
CA SER A 94 7.15 5.34 -7.33
C SER A 94 6.61 5.36 -8.76
N LEU A 95 6.68 6.51 -9.44
CA LEU A 95 6.21 6.69 -10.81
C LEU A 95 7.41 6.92 -11.74
N SER A 96 7.61 6.02 -12.70
CA SER A 96 8.73 6.16 -13.64
C SER A 96 8.46 7.24 -14.72
N SER A 97 9.51 7.58 -15.47
CA SER A 97 9.50 8.43 -16.67
C SER A 97 8.74 7.87 -17.89
N GLN A 98 8.36 6.59 -17.89
CA GLN A 98 7.70 5.93 -19.03
C GLN A 98 6.23 6.35 -19.21
N THR A 99 5.82 6.67 -20.44
CA THR A 99 4.46 7.12 -20.77
C THR A 99 3.38 6.07 -20.44
N SER A 100 3.68 4.78 -20.58
CA SER A 100 2.76 3.70 -20.18
C SER A 100 2.45 3.76 -18.69
N HIS A 101 3.48 3.94 -17.86
CA HIS A 101 3.35 4.03 -16.41
C HIS A 101 2.59 5.29 -15.96
N ILE A 102 2.73 6.40 -16.70
CA ILE A 102 1.93 7.61 -16.48
C ILE A 102 0.45 7.33 -16.78
N ALA A 103 0.15 6.65 -17.88
CA ALA A 103 -1.24 6.29 -18.23
C ALA A 103 -1.87 5.34 -17.19
N GLU A 104 -1.12 4.34 -16.72
CA GLU A 104 -1.53 3.44 -15.64
C GLU A 104 -1.78 4.21 -14.34
N PHE A 105 -0.91 5.15 -13.99
CA PHE A 105 -1.10 6.01 -12.82
C PHE A 105 -2.43 6.78 -12.87
N TYR A 106 -2.91 7.22 -14.03
CA TYR A 106 -4.23 7.87 -14.12
C TYR A 106 -5.38 6.93 -13.75
N LEU A 107 -5.25 5.62 -14.01
CA LEU A 107 -6.23 4.63 -13.55
C LEU A 107 -6.20 4.50 -12.02
N LEU A 108 -5.00 4.42 -11.44
CA LEU A 108 -4.81 4.43 -9.98
C LEU A 108 -5.40 5.70 -9.35
N TYR A 109 -5.07 6.87 -9.90
CA TYR A 109 -5.53 8.18 -9.42
C TYR A 109 -7.05 8.30 -9.43
N GLU A 110 -7.72 7.89 -10.50
CA GLU A 110 -9.20 7.91 -10.56
C GLU A 110 -9.82 6.90 -9.59
N SER A 111 -9.21 5.73 -9.39
CA SER A 111 -9.67 4.79 -8.36
C SER A 111 -9.52 5.36 -6.95
N TRP A 112 -8.43 6.07 -6.66
CA TRP A 112 -8.21 6.77 -5.40
C TRP A 112 -9.22 7.92 -5.20
N ARG A 113 -9.50 8.73 -6.22
CA ARG A 113 -10.52 9.79 -6.16
C ARG A 113 -11.92 9.22 -5.90
N PHE A 114 -12.22 8.06 -6.48
CA PHE A 114 -13.49 7.37 -6.25
C PHE A 114 -13.65 7.01 -4.77
N LEU A 115 -12.58 6.54 -4.09
CA LEU A 115 -12.62 6.23 -2.66
C LEU A 115 -12.98 7.43 -1.78
N GLN A 116 -12.54 8.63 -2.14
CA GLN A 116 -12.81 9.83 -1.33
C GLN A 116 -14.31 10.13 -1.23
N ASN A 117 -15.06 9.75 -2.27
CA ASN A 117 -16.50 9.91 -2.33
C ASN A 117 -17.26 8.66 -1.84
N PHE A 118 -16.54 7.62 -1.38
CA PHE A 118 -17.15 6.37 -0.93
C PHE A 118 -17.68 6.49 0.52
N SER A 119 -18.89 7.01 0.62
CA SER A 119 -19.65 7.13 1.88
C SER A 119 -20.18 5.78 2.38
N PRO A 120 -20.26 5.55 3.70
CA PRO A 120 -19.96 6.46 4.81
C PRO A 120 -18.52 6.38 5.32
N LEU A 121 -17.69 5.50 4.76
CA LEU A 121 -16.38 5.18 5.33
C LEU A 121 -15.34 6.29 5.09
N SER A 122 -15.49 7.08 4.03
CA SER A 122 -14.59 8.22 3.76
C SER A 122 -14.60 9.32 4.83
N GLN A 123 -15.55 9.29 5.77
CA GLN A 123 -15.57 10.22 6.92
C GLN A 123 -14.70 9.75 8.10
N GLN A 124 -14.36 8.46 8.14
CA GLN A 124 -13.60 7.84 9.23
C GLN A 124 -12.16 7.53 8.83
N ILE A 125 -11.90 7.44 7.52
CA ILE A 125 -10.60 7.07 6.97
C ILE A 125 -10.23 8.11 5.91
N VAL A 126 -9.11 8.78 6.12
CA VAL A 126 -8.50 9.69 5.15
C VAL A 126 -7.39 8.93 4.44
N VAL A 127 -7.46 8.88 3.11
CA VAL A 127 -6.49 8.18 2.28
C VAL A 127 -5.74 9.20 1.44
N ASP A 128 -4.51 9.53 1.80
CA ASP A 128 -3.65 10.38 0.97
C ASP A 128 -2.94 9.56 -0.10
N LEU A 129 -2.67 10.18 -1.25
CA LEU A 129 -1.86 9.59 -2.31
C LEU A 129 -0.52 10.32 -2.35
N ILE A 130 0.59 9.61 -2.19
CA ILE A 130 1.94 10.16 -2.22
C ILE A 130 2.70 9.56 -3.39
N VAL A 131 3.06 10.39 -4.36
CA VAL A 131 3.73 9.99 -5.60
C VAL A 131 5.17 10.44 -5.58
N PHE A 132 6.11 9.50 -5.55
CA PHE A 132 7.53 9.78 -5.82
C PHE A 132 7.76 9.61 -7.31
N CYS A 133 7.97 10.69 -8.04
CA CYS A 133 7.99 10.66 -9.51
C CYS A 133 9.39 10.95 -10.06
N GLU A 134 9.75 10.24 -11.13
CA GLU A 134 10.89 10.58 -11.97
C GLU A 134 10.54 11.80 -12.85
N GLN A 135 11.55 12.56 -13.28
CA GLN A 135 11.34 13.57 -14.31
C GLN A 135 11.35 12.92 -15.70
N PRO A 136 10.50 13.35 -16.65
CA PRO A 136 9.56 14.48 -16.58
C PRO A 136 8.15 14.12 -16.04
N SER A 137 7.92 12.91 -15.53
CA SER A 137 6.59 12.45 -15.10
C SER A 137 5.95 13.30 -14.02
N CYS A 138 6.74 13.91 -13.14
CA CYS A 138 6.22 14.83 -12.13
C CYS A 138 5.42 16.00 -12.71
N HIS A 139 5.81 16.50 -13.89
CA HIS A 139 5.10 17.59 -14.56
C HIS A 139 3.82 17.14 -15.27
N GLN A 140 3.61 15.83 -15.39
CA GLN A 140 2.45 15.22 -16.03
C GLN A 140 1.42 14.73 -15.01
N LEU A 141 1.65 14.95 -13.71
CA LEU A 141 0.67 14.64 -12.68
C LEU A 141 -0.55 15.58 -12.78
N PRO A 142 -1.75 15.13 -12.34
CA PRO A 142 -2.90 16.00 -12.18
C PRO A 142 -2.55 17.25 -11.37
N SER A 143 -3.08 18.41 -11.75
CA SER A 143 -2.83 19.68 -11.05
C SER A 143 -3.31 19.71 -9.59
N ALA A 144 -4.16 18.77 -9.20
CA ALA A 144 -4.58 18.56 -7.82
C ALA A 144 -3.52 17.85 -6.96
N CYS A 145 -2.50 17.23 -7.58
CA CYS A 145 -1.34 16.72 -6.88
C CYS A 145 -0.39 17.89 -6.62
N ILE A 146 -0.16 18.17 -5.34
CA ILE A 146 0.68 19.30 -4.90
C ILE A 146 2.05 18.83 -4.42
N PRO A 147 3.09 19.70 -4.45
CA PRO A 147 4.39 19.33 -3.91
C PRO A 147 4.30 18.93 -2.43
N LEU A 148 4.99 17.85 -2.06
CA LEU A 148 5.00 17.34 -0.69
C LEU A 148 5.70 18.34 0.23
N SER A 149 5.01 18.73 1.31
CA SER A 149 5.61 19.51 2.40
C SER A 149 5.90 18.59 3.59
N TYR A 150 7.17 18.52 4.00
CA TYR A 150 7.60 17.78 5.19
C TYR A 150 7.17 18.43 6.52
N LYS A 151 6.55 19.61 6.47
CA LYS A 151 5.91 20.27 7.61
C LYS A 151 4.39 20.17 7.51
N LYS A 152 3.87 19.06 6.98
CA LYS A 152 2.42 18.88 6.87
C LYS A 152 1.83 18.54 8.24
N ASN A 153 0.73 19.20 8.56
CA ASN A 153 -0.22 18.63 9.50
C ASN A 153 -1.10 17.72 8.65
N ILE A 154 -1.30 16.48 9.09
CA ILE A 154 -2.25 15.59 8.44
C ILE A 154 -3.62 16.25 8.53
N ASP A 155 -4.20 16.54 7.37
CA ASP A 155 -5.51 17.16 7.27
C ASP A 155 -6.62 16.09 7.33
N LEU A 156 -7.85 16.55 7.57
CA LEU A 156 -9.05 15.73 7.47
C LEU A 156 -9.48 15.51 6.01
N ILE A 157 -8.83 16.19 5.06
CA ILE A 157 -9.13 16.13 3.63
C ILE A 157 -8.02 15.36 2.93
N ALA A 158 -8.40 14.29 2.25
CA ALA A 158 -7.48 13.51 1.45
C ALA A 158 -6.83 14.35 0.34
N THR A 159 -5.51 14.25 0.24
CA THR A 159 -4.70 15.06 -0.67
C THR A 159 -3.78 14.18 -1.49
N CYS A 160 -3.57 14.56 -2.76
CA CYS A 160 -2.51 14.01 -3.58
C CYS A 160 -1.24 14.85 -3.38
N PHE A 161 -0.15 14.22 -2.99
CA PHE A 161 1.16 14.82 -2.86
C PHE A 161 2.12 14.23 -3.88
N HIS A 162 3.11 15.01 -4.31
CA HIS A 162 4.22 14.50 -5.11
C HIS A 162 5.58 14.99 -4.62
N GLU A 163 6.60 14.16 -4.79
CA GLU A 163 8.00 14.46 -4.53
C GLU A 163 8.82 14.00 -5.73
N ILE A 164 9.81 14.80 -6.13
CA ILE A 164 10.73 14.41 -7.21
C ILE A 164 11.72 13.39 -6.66
N LEU A 165 11.82 12.24 -7.32
CA LEU A 165 12.78 11.20 -6.94
C LEU A 165 14.21 11.62 -7.30
N ASP A 166 15.18 11.35 -6.40
CA ASP A 166 16.60 11.65 -6.65
C ASP A 166 17.09 10.87 -7.89
N GLU A 167 17.57 11.60 -8.90
CA GLU A 167 18.11 11.04 -10.13
C GLU A 167 19.22 10.02 -9.89
N LYS A 168 19.97 10.13 -8.78
CA LYS A 168 21.01 9.14 -8.42
C LYS A 168 20.43 7.76 -8.12
N ILE A 169 19.27 7.70 -7.47
CA ILE A 169 18.58 6.44 -7.18
C ILE A 169 18.08 5.82 -8.49
N VAL A 170 17.50 6.65 -9.36
CA VAL A 170 17.01 6.24 -10.68
C VAL A 170 18.14 5.69 -11.54
N GLN A 171 19.25 6.43 -11.65
CA GLN A 171 20.43 6.02 -12.43
C GLN A 171 21.08 4.77 -11.88
N LYS A 172 21.13 4.59 -10.56
CA LYS A 172 21.71 3.40 -9.92
C LYS A 172 20.94 2.12 -10.25
N TRP A 173 19.62 2.22 -10.43
CA TRP A 173 18.73 1.08 -10.68
C TRP A 173 18.05 1.15 -12.06
N SER A 174 18.67 1.80 -13.04
CA SER A 174 18.12 1.94 -14.40
C SER A 174 17.75 0.59 -15.02
N ASP A 175 18.54 -0.45 -14.72
CA ASP A 175 18.36 -1.80 -15.27
C ASP A 175 17.38 -2.65 -14.45
N TYR A 176 16.97 -2.17 -13.27
CA TYR A 176 16.14 -2.88 -12.29
C TYR A 176 15.11 -1.92 -11.68
N LEU A 177 14.12 -1.49 -12.47
CA LEU A 177 13.09 -0.52 -12.05
C LEU A 177 12.39 -0.88 -10.72
N TYR A 178 12.21 -2.17 -10.46
CA TYR A 178 11.66 -2.63 -9.18
C TYR A 178 12.53 -2.24 -7.98
N MET A 179 13.87 -2.23 -8.13
CA MET A 179 14.80 -1.82 -7.07
C MET A 179 14.77 -0.32 -6.81
N THR A 180 14.49 0.51 -7.82
CA THR A 180 14.17 1.93 -7.61
C THR A 180 13.03 2.07 -6.61
N SER A 181 11.99 1.23 -6.76
CA SER A 181 10.82 1.20 -5.88
C SER A 181 11.15 0.75 -4.44
N ILE A 182 12.22 -0.02 -4.24
CA ILE A 182 12.65 -0.45 -2.90
C ILE A 182 13.58 0.60 -2.29
N GLU A 183 14.57 1.09 -3.04
CA GLU A 183 15.55 2.03 -2.52
C GLU A 183 14.90 3.35 -2.12
N PHE A 184 13.87 3.83 -2.83
CA PHE A 184 13.17 5.04 -2.38
C PHE A 184 12.56 4.89 -0.99
N MET A 185 12.06 3.72 -0.61
CA MET A 185 11.47 3.49 0.73
C MET A 185 12.53 3.57 1.84
N LEU A 186 13.80 3.44 1.49
CA LEU A 186 14.92 3.56 2.44
C LEU A 186 15.40 5.01 2.60
N THR A 187 14.88 5.94 1.80
CA THR A 187 15.27 7.37 1.84
C THR A 187 14.75 8.07 3.09
N LYS A 188 15.39 9.19 3.44
CA LYS A 188 14.93 10.03 4.57
C LYS A 188 13.64 10.75 4.20
N GLU A 189 13.49 11.07 2.92
CA GLU A 189 12.38 11.74 2.29
C GLU A 189 11.12 10.90 2.46
N TYR A 190 11.17 9.62 2.09
CA TYR A 190 10.08 8.67 2.35
C TYR A 190 9.72 8.60 3.84
N ARG A 191 10.71 8.39 4.72
CA ARG A 191 10.46 8.29 6.17
C ARG A 191 9.77 9.53 6.72
N LYS A 192 10.20 10.73 6.31
CA LYS A 192 9.57 11.99 6.70
C LYS A 192 8.17 12.14 6.11
N ALA A 193 7.96 11.67 4.88
CA ALA A 193 6.68 11.78 4.19
C ALA A 193 5.58 10.95 4.86
N THR A 194 5.95 9.84 5.52
CA THR A 194 5.01 8.83 6.02
C THR A 194 4.94 8.71 7.54
N VAL A 195 5.80 9.40 8.29
CA VAL A 195 5.95 9.22 9.76
C VAL A 195 4.65 9.47 10.54
N ASP A 196 3.80 10.35 10.05
CA ASP A 196 2.59 10.77 10.77
C ASP A 196 1.36 9.88 10.47
N TYR A 197 1.43 8.96 9.51
CA TYR A 197 0.28 8.11 9.12
C TYR A 197 0.14 6.89 10.02
N ASP A 198 -1.11 6.48 10.27
CA ASP A 198 -1.41 5.24 10.99
C ASP A 198 -1.06 4.00 10.16
N TRP A 199 -1.27 4.10 8.85
CA TRP A 199 -1.03 3.02 7.89
C TRP A 199 -0.31 3.52 6.65
N ILE A 200 0.49 2.64 6.05
CA ILE A 200 1.14 2.87 4.77
C ILE A 200 0.82 1.68 3.86
N LEU A 201 0.35 1.97 2.65
CA LEU A 201 0.12 0.99 1.61
C LEU A 201 0.99 1.35 0.40
N ARG A 202 2.05 0.56 0.18
CA ARG A 202 2.85 0.67 -1.05
C ARG A 202 2.11 -0.01 -2.20
N VAL A 203 1.99 0.68 -3.33
CA VAL A 203 1.36 0.16 -4.55
C VAL A 203 2.28 0.37 -5.75
N ASP A 204 2.10 -0.46 -6.78
CA ASP A 204 2.63 -0.20 -8.11
C ASP A 204 1.73 0.78 -8.88
N GLN A 205 2.23 1.38 -9.95
CA GLN A 205 1.49 2.37 -10.74
C GLN A 205 0.29 1.78 -11.51
N ASP A 206 0.26 0.47 -11.72
CA ASP A 206 -0.81 -0.28 -12.39
C ASP A 206 -1.87 -0.82 -11.41
N ALA A 207 -1.74 -0.49 -10.13
CA ALA A 207 -2.70 -0.89 -9.11
C ALA A 207 -4.04 -0.15 -9.26
N VAL A 208 -5.11 -0.78 -8.79
CA VAL A 208 -6.43 -0.18 -8.64
C VAL A 208 -6.89 -0.35 -7.20
N ILE A 209 -7.31 0.74 -6.56
CA ILE A 209 -7.75 0.71 -5.17
C ILE A 209 -9.28 0.59 -5.14
N SER A 210 -9.76 -0.48 -4.52
CA SER A 210 -11.20 -0.72 -4.37
C SER A 210 -11.73 -0.26 -3.01
N PRO A 211 -13.04 0.02 -2.90
CA PRO A 211 -13.67 0.32 -1.61
C PRO A 211 -13.50 -0.77 -0.54
N GLY A 212 -13.15 -2.00 -0.95
CA GLY A 212 -12.81 -3.08 -0.04
C GLY A 212 -11.69 -2.70 0.93
N LEU A 213 -10.76 -1.82 0.53
CA LEU A 213 -9.72 -1.28 1.41
C LEU A 213 -10.31 -0.54 2.61
N LEU A 214 -11.28 0.36 2.37
CA LEU A 214 -11.93 1.13 3.44
C LEU A 214 -12.72 0.21 4.38
N ILE A 215 -13.42 -0.78 3.82
CA ILE A 215 -14.15 -1.79 4.60
C ILE A 215 -13.18 -2.60 5.47
N GLY A 216 -12.02 -2.97 4.93
CA GLY A 216 -10.97 -3.66 5.67
C GLY A 216 -10.46 -2.83 6.84
N LEU A 217 -10.08 -1.57 6.60
CA LEU A 217 -9.56 -0.67 7.63
C LEU A 217 -10.61 -0.31 8.70
N ALA A 218 -11.88 -0.17 8.32
CA ALA A 218 -12.97 0.15 9.23
C ALA A 218 -13.33 -1.03 10.14
N ARG A 219 -13.05 -2.27 9.73
CA ARG A 219 -13.21 -3.43 10.60
C ARG A 219 -12.16 -3.31 11.70
N LYS A 220 -12.62 -3.08 12.93
CA LYS A 220 -11.78 -3.14 14.13
C LYS A 220 -11.04 -4.47 14.13
N HIS A 221 -9.77 -4.48 13.74
CA HIS A 221 -8.92 -5.63 13.95
C HIS A 221 -8.67 -5.69 15.46
N PRO A 222 -9.13 -6.76 16.17
CA PRO A 222 -8.94 -6.89 17.61
C PRO A 222 -7.46 -6.99 18.01
N ARG A 223 -6.58 -7.17 17.01
CA ARG A 223 -5.13 -7.07 17.12
C ARG A 223 -4.69 -5.95 16.20
N LYS A 224 -3.83 -5.04 16.69
CA LYS A 224 -3.05 -4.18 15.79
C LYS A 224 -2.41 -5.13 14.75
N LEU A 225 -2.77 -5.00 13.47
CA LEU A 225 -1.93 -5.59 12.42
C LEU A 225 -0.53 -5.05 12.70
N TYR A 226 0.42 -5.98 12.80
CA TYR A 226 1.69 -5.83 13.48
C TYR A 226 2.23 -4.40 13.44
N PRO A 227 2.61 -3.80 14.60
CA PRO A 227 3.38 -2.56 14.53
C PRO A 227 4.51 -2.80 13.54
N MET A 228 4.74 -1.88 12.59
CA MET A 228 5.88 -1.95 11.69
C MET A 228 7.14 -1.99 12.56
N GLN A 229 7.56 -3.20 12.92
CA GLN A 229 8.84 -3.46 13.54
C GLN A 229 9.81 -3.43 12.37
N PHE A 230 10.30 -2.23 12.09
CA PHE A 230 11.56 -2.09 11.39
C PHE A 230 12.59 -2.80 12.28
N GLY A 231 12.93 -4.05 11.92
CA GLY A 231 13.77 -4.95 12.71
C GLY A 231 15.08 -4.28 13.12
N GLY A 232 15.14 -3.74 14.34
CA GLY A 232 16.39 -3.44 15.01
C GLY A 232 16.88 -4.74 15.63
N ILE A 233 17.58 -5.57 14.85
CA ILE A 233 18.41 -6.61 15.46
C ILE A 233 19.51 -5.87 16.20
N GLY A 234 19.41 -5.82 17.52
CA GLY A 234 20.53 -5.41 18.36
C GLY A 234 21.65 -6.43 18.14
N HIS A 235 22.66 -6.07 17.36
CA HIS A 235 23.90 -6.83 17.30
C HIS A 235 24.64 -6.58 18.63
N GLY A 236 24.50 -7.54 19.55
CA GLY A 236 25.48 -7.78 20.61
C GLY A 236 26.72 -8.48 20.06
#